data_AF-A0A392R3T0-F1
#
_entry.id   AF-A0A392R3T0-F1
#
_cell.length_a   1.000
_cell.length_b   1.000
_cell.length_c   1.000
_cell.angle_alpha   90.00
_cell.angle_beta   90.00
_cell.angle_gamma   90.00
#
_symmetry.space_group_name_H-M   'P 1'
#
loop_
_entity.id
_entity.type
_entity.pdbx_description
1 polymer ?
#
loop_
_entity_poly.entity_id
_entity_poly.type
_entity_poly.pdbx_seq_one_letter_code
_entity_poly.pdbx_strand_id
1 'polypeptide(L)' 'MESNGDASVREFCANGTCMKTAEVEAKLDQGNIQDAETALRDGLSLTSE' A
#
# COMPACT_ATOMS: atom_id res chain seq x y z
N MET A 1 -15.14 -25.95 -9.81
CA MET A 1 -13.84 -25.69 -9.16
C MET A 1 -13.93 -24.27 -8.68
N GLU A 2 -13.98 -24.11 -7.37
CA GLU A 2 -14.30 -22.87 -6.68
C GLU A 2 -13.41 -21.76 -7.22
N SER A 3 -14.01 -20.60 -7.52
CA SER A 3 -13.27 -19.39 -7.85
C SER A 3 -12.50 -19.06 -6.58
N ASN A 4 -11.26 -19.57 -6.50
CA ASN A 4 -10.31 -19.20 -5.48
C ASN A 4 -10.06 -17.72 -5.72
N GLY A 5 -10.85 -16.90 -5.03
CA GLY A 5 -10.61 -15.49 -4.88
C GLY A 5 -9.22 -15.37 -4.31
N ASP A 6 -8.24 -15.29 -5.20
CA ASP A 6 -7.10 -14.44 -4.97
C ASP A 6 -7.74 -13.10 -4.66
N ALA A 7 -7.91 -12.83 -3.38
CA ALA A 7 -8.28 -11.54 -2.87
C ALA A 7 -7.19 -10.64 -3.42
N SER A 8 -7.41 -10.07 -4.61
CA SER A 8 -6.39 -9.44 -5.43
C SER A 8 -5.56 -8.61 -4.49
N VAL A 9 -4.35 -9.08 -4.18
CA VAL A 9 -3.55 -8.45 -3.15
C VAL A 9 -3.31 -7.07 -3.73
N ARG A 10 -4.01 -6.08 -3.19
CA ARG A 10 -3.92 -4.73 -3.73
C ARG A 10 -2.52 -4.30 -3.33
N GLU A 11 -1.68 -4.07 -4.32
CA GLU A 11 -0.31 -3.64 -4.12
C GLU A 11 -0.11 -2.37 -4.94
N PHE A 12 0.54 -1.39 -4.34
CA PHE A 12 1.02 -0.22 -5.04
C PHE A 12 2.39 -0.55 -5.61
N CYS A 13 2.66 -0.18 -6.86
CA CYS A 13 3.98 -0.34 -7.47
C CYS A 13 4.43 1.00 -8.05
N ALA A 14 5.63 1.45 -7.67
CA ALA A 14 6.24 2.67 -8.19
C ALA A 14 7.77 2.61 -8.03
N ASN A 15 8.51 3.30 -8.90
CA ASN A 15 9.98 3.32 -8.93
C ASN A 15 10.66 1.92 -8.94
N GLY A 16 9.95 0.89 -9.42
CA GLY A 16 10.44 -0.50 -9.42
C GLY A 16 10.25 -1.25 -8.11
N THR A 17 9.64 -0.63 -7.10
CA THR A 17 9.26 -1.26 -5.83
C THR A 17 7.75 -1.49 -5.78
N CYS A 18 7.32 -2.59 -5.17
CA CYS A 18 5.91 -2.88 -4.91
C CYS A 18 5.67 -3.07 -3.41
N MET A 19 4.54 -2.54 -2.93
CA MET A 19 4.15 -2.53 -1.53
C MET A 19 2.68 -2.92 -1.39
N LYS A 20 2.35 -3.73 -0.38
CA LYS A 20 0.96 -4.11 -0.08
C LYS A 20 0.15 -2.93 0.44
N THR A 21 -1.06 -2.75 -0.09
CA THR A 21 -1.98 -1.70 0.39
C THR A 21 -2.44 -1.96 1.82
N ALA A 22 -2.40 -3.20 2.29
CA ALA A 22 -2.83 -3.59 3.63
C ALA A 22 -2.16 -2.75 4.74
N GLU A 23 -0.88 -2.40 4.60
CA GLU A 23 -0.21 -1.54 5.59
C GLU A 23 -0.73 -0.10 5.59
N VAL A 24 -1.04 0.44 4.41
CA VAL A 24 -1.57 1.79 4.24
C VAL A 24 -3.03 1.84 4.69
N GLU A 25 -3.82 0.83 4.32
CA GLU A 25 -5.22 0.68 4.71
C GLU A 25 -5.37 0.55 6.23
N ALA A 26 -4.51 -0.22 6.90
CA ALA A 26 -4.53 -0.34 8.36
C ALA A 26 -4.28 1.03 9.04
N LYS A 27 -3.32 1.80 8.56
CA LYS A 27 -3.03 3.14 9.10
C LYS A 27 -4.15 4.15 8.81
N LEU A 28 -4.79 4.06 7.65
CA LEU A 28 -5.94 4.89 7.29
C LEU A 28 -7.17 4.56 8.14
N ASP A 29 -7.42 3.29 8.45
CA ASP A 29 -8.51 2.86 9.33
C ASP A 29 -8.35 3.42 10.75
N GLN A 30 -7.11 3.54 11.23
CA GLN A 30 -6.78 4.21 12.49
C GLN A 30 -6.90 5.74 12.43
N GLY A 31 -7.16 6.33 11.26
CA GLY A 31 -7.19 7.78 11.05
C GLY A 31 -5.82 8.43 10.87
N ASN A 32 -4.75 7.64 10.75
CA ASN A 32 -3.37 8.12 10.66
C ASN A 32 -2.96 8.40 9.21
N ILE A 33 -3.53 9.45 8.61
CA ILE A 33 -3.33 9.77 7.19
C ILE A 33 -1.86 10.11 6.87
N GLN A 34 -1.20 10.92 7.70
CA GLN A 34 0.21 11.30 7.47
C GLN A 34 1.16 10.10 7.58
N ASP A 35 0.86 9.19 8.51
CA ASP A 35 1.66 7.98 8.75
C ASP A 35 1.47 6.96 7.63
N ALA A 36 0.24 6.89 7.09
CA ALA A 36 -0.09 6.11 5.90
C ALA A 36 0.63 6.65 4.66
N GLU A 37 0.59 7.97 4.44
CA GLU A 37 1.32 8.62 3.33
C GLU A 37 2.82 8.39 3.45
N THR A 38 3.40 8.61 4.63
CA THR A 38 4.85 8.45 4.83
C THR A 38 5.28 7.01 4.56
N ALA A 39 4.54 6.02 5.06
CA ALA A 39 4.85 4.61 4.80
C ALA A 39 4.68 4.22 3.33
N LEU A 40 3.66 4.74 2.65
CA LEU A 40 3.50 4.55 1.21
C LEU A 40 4.66 5.18 0.44
N ARG A 41 5.07 6.39 0.82
CA ARG A 41 6.12 7.16 0.16
C ARG A 41 7.48 6.52 0.33
N ASP A 42 7.81 6.12 1.55
CA ASP A 42 9.06 5.44 1.87
C ASP A 42 9.09 4.03 1.25
N GLY A 43 8.00 3.27 1.39
CA GLY A 43 7.86 1.91 0.87
C GLY A 43 7.92 1.81 -0.65
N LEU A 44 7.57 2.88 -1.38
CA LEU A 44 7.67 2.96 -2.83
C LEU A 44 8.82 3.83 -3.32
N SER A 45 9.69 4.28 -2.40
CA SER A 45 10.79 5.19 -2.67
C SER A 45 10.35 6.39 -3.53
N LEU A 46 9.18 6.94 -3.23
CA LEU A 46 8.60 8.07 -3.92
C LEU A 46 9.33 9.35 -3.48
N THR A 47 10.02 9.99 -4.42
CA THR A 47 10.55 11.33 -4.21
C THR A 47 9.43 12.33 -4.45
N SER A 48 9.01 13.05 -3.41
CA SER A 48 8.17 14.24 -3.57
C SER A 48 9.02 15.33 -4.23
N GLU A 49 8.73 15.63 -5.51
CA GLU A 49 9.30 16.76 -6.27
C GLU A 49 9.07 18.11 -5.57
#